data_AF-A0A495EHE3-F1
#
_entry.id   AF-A0A495EHE3-F1
#
_cell.length_a   1.000
_cell.length_b   1.000
_cell.length_c   1.000
_cell.angle_alpha   90.00
_cell.angle_beta   90.00
_cell.angle_gamma   90.00
#
_symmetry.space_group_name_H-M   'P 1'
#
loop_
_entity.id
_entity.type
_entity.pdbx_description
1 polymer ?
#
loop_
_entity_poly.entity_id
_entity_poly.type
_entity_poly.pdbx_seq_one_letter_code
_entity_poly.pdbx_strand_id
1 'polypeptide(L)'
;MKTTMKLLGLAFMTLSLTLTSCGKDGDDGLDGAMGPAGAQGIAGQDGTNGTNGEDGEDGNANVKTIKIDASAWEGSFESVDVSEITQPVLDNDAILAYMLSQNSFYYAMPGTVDGGVYNTRPYYKVGKFYVNFNNLDGTNYSISAGDIVEVKLIIIESTESSTSSKSGKSNARSQLLNAGVDVNDYHAVMDYYGLNH
;
A
#
# COMPACT_ATOMS: atom_id res chain seq x y z
N MET A 1 -69.57 40.41 105.18
CA MET A 1 -68.13 40.09 105.17
C MET A 1 -67.41 41.07 104.25
N LYS A 2 -66.29 41.63 104.75
CA LYS A 2 -65.06 42.03 104.03
C LYS A 2 -65.22 42.84 102.72
N THR A 3 -65.13 44.17 102.74
CA THR A 3 -63.87 44.99 102.69
C THR A 3 -63.04 44.73 101.42
N THR A 4 -62.63 45.73 100.62
CA THR A 4 -62.50 47.18 100.93
C THR A 4 -62.54 48.00 99.64
N MET A 5 -63.48 48.96 99.55
CA MET A 5 -63.52 49.96 98.47
C MET A 5 -63.04 51.30 99.04
N LYS A 6 -61.75 51.58 98.80
CA LYS A 6 -60.89 52.74 99.14
C LYS A 6 -59.46 52.24 98.79
N LEU A 7 -58.54 52.99 98.20
CA LEU A 7 -58.25 54.42 98.35
C LEU A 7 -57.40 54.89 97.12
N LEU A 8 -57.13 56.20 97.03
CA LEU A 8 -55.99 56.87 96.38
C LEU A 8 -54.91 55.93 95.75
N GLY A 9 -54.40 56.14 94.54
CA GLY A 9 -54.33 57.35 93.73
C GLY A 9 -52.88 57.56 93.22
N LEU A 10 -52.73 58.07 92.01
CA LEU A 10 -51.52 58.75 91.48
C LEU A 10 -50.17 57.99 91.56
N ALA A 11 -49.79 57.25 90.50
CA ALA A 11 -48.39 56.93 90.23
C ALA A 11 -48.11 56.65 88.74
N PHE A 12 -47.32 57.54 88.11
CA PHE A 12 -46.36 57.29 87.03
C PHE A 12 -46.81 56.58 85.74
N MET A 13 -47.07 57.40 84.71
CA MET A 13 -46.20 57.60 83.53
C MET A 13 -45.36 56.42 83.00
N THR A 14 -45.30 56.31 81.66
CA THR A 14 -44.76 55.17 80.88
C THR A 14 -45.72 53.96 80.91
N LEU A 15 -45.88 53.17 79.85
CA LEU A 15 -44.89 52.79 78.86
C LEU A 15 -45.51 52.60 77.46
N SER A 16 -44.92 53.23 76.46
CA SER A 16 -45.15 52.91 75.05
C SER A 16 -44.70 51.48 74.76
N LEU A 17 -45.57 50.63 74.19
CA LEU A 17 -45.28 49.82 72.99
C LEU A 17 -46.45 48.91 72.56
N THR A 18 -46.38 48.47 71.29
CA THR A 18 -46.85 47.18 70.72
C THR A 18 -48.33 46.92 70.36
N LEU A 19 -48.51 46.61 69.05
CA LEU A 19 -49.50 45.68 68.43
C LEU A 19 -50.98 46.18 68.39
N THR A 20 -51.87 45.88 67.42
CA THR A 20 -51.94 44.99 66.22
C THR A 20 -53.12 45.49 65.32
N SER A 21 -53.45 45.07 64.08
CA SER A 21 -52.89 44.13 63.08
C SER A 21 -53.48 44.42 61.67
N CYS A 22 -52.86 43.90 60.60
CA CYS A 22 -53.42 43.64 59.24
C CYS A 22 -53.99 44.82 58.40
N GLY A 23 -53.84 44.85 57.08
CA GLY A 23 -53.09 43.94 56.21
C GLY A 23 -53.20 44.38 54.74
N LYS A 24 -52.28 43.91 53.90
CA LYS A 24 -52.42 43.89 52.44
C LYS A 24 -51.61 42.71 51.93
N ASP A 25 -52.24 41.92 51.07
CA ASP A 25 -51.69 40.66 50.56
C ASP A 25 -50.38 40.92 49.79
N GLY A 26 -49.43 39.99 49.91
CA GLY A 26 -48.15 40.10 49.22
C GLY A 26 -48.30 39.81 47.73
N ASP A 27 -47.69 40.63 46.89
CA ASP A 27 -47.50 40.30 45.48
C ASP A 27 -46.57 39.08 45.39
N ASP A 28 -46.97 38.05 44.63
CA ASP A 28 -46.14 36.88 44.38
C ASP A 28 -44.82 37.29 43.70
N GLY A 29 -43.69 36.80 44.25
CA GLY A 29 -42.36 37.15 43.75
C GLY A 29 -42.17 36.67 42.31
N LEU A 30 -41.71 37.58 41.44
CA LEU A 30 -41.44 37.29 40.03
C LEU A 30 -40.48 36.09 39.89
N ASP A 31 -40.84 35.14 39.01
CA ASP A 31 -39.99 33.99 38.70
C ASP A 31 -38.58 34.42 38.27
N GLY A 32 -37.57 33.75 38.83
CA GLY A 32 -36.17 34.06 38.57
C GLY A 32 -35.81 33.91 37.08
N ALA A 33 -35.12 34.90 36.53
CA ALA A 33 -34.72 34.90 35.13
C ALA A 33 -33.89 33.64 34.77
N MET A 34 -34.22 33.02 33.64
CA MET A 34 -33.50 31.87 33.11
C MET A 34 -32.00 32.20 32.94
N GLY A 35 -31.13 31.31 33.42
CA GLY A 35 -29.68 31.47 33.31
C GLY A 35 -29.21 31.56 31.85
N PRO A 36 -28.06 32.20 31.59
CA PRO A 36 -27.52 32.33 30.23
C PRO A 36 -27.17 30.95 29.65
N ALA A 37 -27.34 30.82 28.33
CA ALA A 37 -26.94 29.61 27.60
C ALA A 37 -25.44 29.34 27.76
N GLY A 38 -25.06 28.06 27.85
CA GLY A 38 -23.65 27.65 27.92
C GLY A 38 -22.87 28.06 26.67
N ALA A 39 -21.58 28.35 26.84
CA ALA A 39 -20.70 28.68 25.73
C ALA A 39 -20.61 27.51 24.73
N GLN A 40 -20.57 27.82 23.44
CA GLN A 40 -20.39 26.82 22.39
C GLN A 40 -19.00 26.16 22.52
N GLY A 41 -18.95 24.84 22.36
CA GLY A 41 -17.70 24.09 22.39
C GLY A 41 -16.74 24.52 21.29
N ILE A 42 -15.43 24.45 21.58
CA ILE A 42 -14.37 24.70 20.61
C ILE A 42 -14.46 23.72 19.43
N ALA A 43 -14.16 24.20 18.23
CA ALA A 43 -14.06 23.35 17.04
C ALA A 43 -12.92 22.34 17.20
N GLY A 44 -13.10 21.12 16.69
CA GLY A 44 -12.03 20.14 16.59
C GLY A 44 -10.90 20.64 15.69
N GLN A 45 -9.67 20.21 15.95
CA GLN A 45 -8.54 20.51 15.08
C GLN A 45 -8.61 19.65 13.81
N ASP A 46 -8.17 20.20 12.69
CA ASP A 46 -8.03 19.44 11.44
C ASP A 46 -7.00 18.31 11.62
N GLY A 47 -7.30 17.14 11.05
CA GLY A 47 -6.39 16.00 11.05
C GLY A 47 -5.12 16.30 10.24
N THR A 48 -3.98 15.75 10.68
CA THR A 48 -2.73 15.85 9.91
C THR A 48 -2.81 15.05 8.61
N ASN A 49 -2.17 15.56 7.56
CA ASN A 49 -1.98 14.77 6.34
C ASN A 49 -1.14 13.53 6.64
N GLY A 50 -1.58 12.37 6.14
CA GLY A 50 -0.78 11.14 6.21
C GLY A 50 0.55 11.29 5.47
N THR A 51 1.58 10.57 5.91
CA THR A 51 2.87 10.51 5.22
C THR A 51 2.71 9.85 3.86
N ASN A 52 3.55 10.26 2.90
CA ASN A 52 3.72 9.49 1.68
C ASN A 52 4.18 8.06 2.02
N GLY A 53 3.80 7.08 1.19
CA GLY A 53 4.41 5.76 1.25
C GLY A 53 5.88 5.82 0.87
N GLU A 54 6.66 4.84 1.32
CA GLU A 54 8.04 4.65 0.85
C GLU A 54 8.05 4.36 -0.66
N ASP A 55 9.09 4.83 -1.34
CA ASP A 55 9.33 4.47 -2.74
C ASP A 55 9.62 2.96 -2.83
N GLY A 56 9.21 2.33 -3.94
CA GLY A 56 9.52 0.92 -4.18
C GLY A 56 11.02 0.70 -4.40
N GLU A 57 11.53 -0.47 -4.05
CA GLU A 57 12.94 -0.81 -4.28
C GLU A 57 13.31 -0.74 -5.77
N ASP A 58 14.51 -0.22 -6.06
CA ASP A 58 15.06 -0.16 -7.41
C ASP A 58 15.29 -1.58 -7.97
N GLY A 59 14.43 -2.00 -8.88
CA GLY A 59 14.55 -3.26 -9.58
C GLY A 59 15.76 -3.27 -10.52
N ASN A 60 16.90 -3.80 -10.06
CA ASN A 60 17.97 -4.20 -10.96
C ASN A 60 17.56 -5.51 -11.65
N ALA A 61 17.43 -5.47 -12.98
CA ALA A 61 17.36 -6.70 -13.77
C ALA A 61 18.79 -7.18 -13.99
N ASN A 62 19.17 -8.29 -13.36
CA ASN A 62 20.45 -8.97 -13.61
C ASN A 62 20.41 -9.63 -14.99
N VAL A 63 20.66 -8.83 -16.04
CA VAL A 63 20.63 -9.26 -17.44
C VAL A 63 22.04 -9.68 -17.88
N LYS A 64 22.19 -10.94 -18.27
CA LYS A 64 23.41 -11.47 -18.88
C LYS A 64 23.23 -11.63 -20.38
N THR A 65 24.11 -11.02 -21.17
CA THR A 65 24.17 -11.20 -22.63
C THR A 65 25.34 -12.09 -23.01
N ILE A 66 25.07 -13.12 -23.80
CA ILE A 66 26.05 -14.09 -24.33
C ILE A 66 26.02 -13.95 -25.84
N LYS A 67 27.18 -13.69 -26.45
CA LYS A 67 27.36 -13.57 -27.90
C LYS A 67 28.08 -14.81 -28.42
N ILE A 68 27.53 -15.40 -29.46
CA ILE A 68 28.01 -16.62 -30.10
C ILE A 68 28.30 -16.27 -31.56
N ASP A 69 29.53 -16.51 -32.00
CA ASP A 69 29.87 -16.44 -33.43
C ASP A 69 29.14 -17.58 -34.17
N ALA A 70 28.34 -17.20 -35.15
CA ALA A 70 27.54 -18.11 -35.97
C ALA A 70 27.98 -18.09 -37.45
N SER A 71 29.04 -17.34 -37.79
CA SER A 71 29.51 -17.15 -39.17
C SER A 71 29.95 -18.43 -39.88
N ALA A 72 30.30 -19.47 -39.12
CA ALA A 72 30.69 -20.79 -39.62
C ALA A 72 29.58 -21.85 -39.59
N TRP A 73 28.35 -21.50 -39.18
CA TRP A 73 27.26 -22.46 -39.05
C TRP A 73 26.68 -22.87 -40.41
N GLU A 74 26.40 -24.15 -40.58
CA GLU A 74 25.85 -24.69 -41.82
C GLU A 74 24.91 -25.88 -41.59
N GLY A 75 24.03 -26.15 -42.55
CA GLY A 75 23.03 -27.22 -42.42
C GLY A 75 21.79 -26.79 -41.64
N SER A 76 21.08 -27.75 -41.06
CA SER A 76 19.71 -27.54 -40.52
C SER A 76 19.59 -27.56 -39.00
N PHE A 77 20.72 -27.74 -38.30
CA PHE A 77 20.77 -27.86 -36.86
C PHE A 77 22.14 -27.45 -36.33
N GLU A 78 22.17 -26.68 -35.24
CA GLU A 78 23.39 -26.32 -34.53
C GLU A 78 23.26 -26.49 -33.02
N SER A 79 24.40 -26.71 -32.35
CA SER A 79 24.46 -26.82 -30.89
C SER A 79 25.72 -26.22 -30.30
N VAL A 80 25.57 -25.45 -29.23
CA VAL A 80 26.65 -24.67 -28.61
C VAL A 80 26.65 -24.90 -27.10
N ASP A 81 27.85 -25.03 -26.52
CA ASP A 81 28.01 -25.07 -25.07
C ASP A 81 27.86 -23.66 -24.48
N VAL A 82 26.94 -23.52 -23.53
CA VAL A 82 26.57 -22.27 -22.86
C VAL A 82 26.43 -22.57 -21.37
N SER A 83 27.53 -22.41 -20.64
CA SER A 83 27.67 -22.82 -19.23
C SER A 83 26.68 -22.13 -18.28
N GLU A 84 26.21 -20.96 -18.68
CA GLU A 84 25.31 -20.08 -17.95
C GLU A 84 23.85 -20.55 -18.00
N ILE A 85 23.49 -21.45 -18.92
CA ILE A 85 22.20 -22.15 -18.91
C ILE A 85 22.27 -23.21 -17.81
N THR A 86 22.07 -22.80 -16.57
CA THR A 86 22.01 -23.69 -15.39
C THR A 86 20.58 -24.18 -15.15
N GLN A 87 20.39 -25.14 -14.24
CA GLN A 87 19.04 -25.60 -13.90
C GLN A 87 18.15 -24.47 -13.31
N PRO A 88 18.61 -23.65 -12.34
CA PRO A 88 17.83 -22.50 -11.86
C PRO A 88 17.42 -21.52 -12.97
N VAL A 89 18.31 -21.27 -13.95
CA VAL A 89 18.02 -20.42 -15.11
C VAL A 89 16.91 -21.01 -15.99
N LEU A 90 16.84 -22.34 -16.14
CA LEU A 90 15.78 -23.00 -16.91
C LEU A 90 14.44 -23.06 -16.14
N ASP A 91 14.50 -23.10 -14.81
CA ASP A 91 13.31 -23.20 -13.97
C ASP A 91 12.63 -21.83 -13.75
N ASN A 92 13.42 -20.75 -13.66
CA ASN A 92 12.94 -19.43 -13.21
C ASN A 92 13.11 -18.30 -14.25
N ASP A 93 14.20 -18.29 -15.03
CA ASP A 93 14.63 -17.10 -15.78
C ASP A 93 14.11 -17.06 -17.22
N ALA A 94 14.02 -15.85 -17.78
CA ALA A 94 13.70 -15.68 -19.19
C ALA A 94 14.97 -15.77 -20.05
N ILE A 95 15.00 -16.72 -21.00
CA ILE A 95 16.06 -16.83 -22.01
C ILE A 95 15.51 -16.35 -23.37
N LEU A 96 15.94 -15.17 -23.81
CA LEU A 96 15.65 -14.65 -25.15
C LEU A 96 16.80 -14.96 -26.10
N ALA A 97 16.50 -15.33 -27.34
CA ALA A 97 17.49 -15.54 -28.39
C ALA A 97 17.23 -14.59 -29.57
N TYR A 98 18.31 -14.04 -30.12
CA TYR A 98 18.29 -13.21 -31.32
C TYR A 98 19.42 -13.63 -32.26
N MET A 99 19.23 -13.47 -33.56
CA MET A 99 20.28 -13.66 -34.57
C MET A 99 20.52 -12.39 -35.38
N LEU A 100 21.76 -12.19 -35.80
CA LEU A 100 22.17 -11.20 -36.80
C LEU A 100 22.45 -11.94 -38.11
N SER A 101 21.74 -11.58 -39.19
CA SER A 101 22.01 -12.13 -40.53
C SER A 101 23.17 -11.39 -41.24
N GLN A 102 23.73 -12.00 -42.30
CA GLN A 102 24.69 -11.33 -43.20
C GLN A 102 24.23 -9.95 -43.69
N ASN A 103 22.91 -9.78 -43.88
CA ASN A 103 22.31 -8.54 -44.38
C ASN A 103 22.09 -7.50 -43.25
N SER A 104 22.72 -7.70 -42.08
CA SER A 104 22.66 -6.83 -40.90
C SER A 104 21.27 -6.69 -40.25
N PHE A 105 20.34 -7.59 -40.56
CA PHE A 105 19.04 -7.65 -39.89
C PHE A 105 19.12 -8.47 -38.60
N TYR A 106 18.52 -7.95 -37.53
CA TYR A 106 18.32 -8.67 -36.28
C TYR A 106 16.93 -9.32 -36.26
N TYR A 107 16.87 -10.61 -35.97
CA TYR A 107 15.63 -11.37 -35.81
C TYR A 107 15.54 -11.97 -34.41
N ALA A 108 14.34 -11.98 -33.83
CA ALA A 108 14.06 -12.74 -32.62
C ALA A 108 13.89 -14.24 -32.96
N MET A 109 14.27 -15.10 -32.03
CA MET A 109 14.17 -16.55 -32.13
C MET A 109 13.37 -17.09 -30.92
N PRO A 110 12.40 -18.02 -31.11
CA PRO A 110 11.91 -18.56 -32.38
C PRO A 110 11.25 -17.49 -33.25
N GLY A 111 11.33 -17.66 -34.56
CA GLY A 111 10.69 -16.76 -35.50
C GLY A 111 10.99 -17.10 -36.96
N THR A 112 10.18 -16.56 -37.85
CA THR A 112 10.41 -16.62 -39.30
C THR A 112 11.44 -15.57 -39.71
N VAL A 113 12.36 -15.96 -40.58
CA VAL A 113 13.55 -15.21 -40.98
C VAL A 113 13.54 -14.95 -42.48
N ASP A 114 14.35 -13.99 -42.92
CA ASP A 114 14.60 -13.67 -44.33
C ASP A 114 13.33 -13.51 -45.18
N GLY A 115 12.41 -12.66 -44.71
CA GLY A 115 11.16 -12.34 -45.41
C GLY A 115 10.13 -13.47 -45.51
N GLY A 116 10.36 -14.62 -44.87
CA GLY A 116 9.44 -15.77 -44.93
C GLY A 116 10.09 -17.11 -45.32
N VAL A 117 11.39 -17.15 -45.62
CA VAL A 117 12.02 -18.33 -46.21
C VAL A 117 12.08 -19.52 -45.23
N TYR A 118 12.49 -19.28 -43.98
CA TYR A 118 12.66 -20.34 -42.98
C TYR A 118 12.33 -19.87 -41.56
N ASN A 119 12.11 -20.83 -40.67
CA ASN A 119 11.86 -20.64 -39.25
C ASN A 119 13.09 -21.07 -38.44
N THR A 120 13.42 -20.29 -37.41
CA THR A 120 14.33 -20.67 -36.33
C THR A 120 13.56 -21.25 -35.16
N ARG A 121 14.09 -22.34 -34.57
CA ARG A 121 13.50 -22.99 -33.40
C ARG A 121 14.59 -23.27 -32.36
N PRO A 122 14.93 -22.27 -31.52
CA PRO A 122 15.84 -22.47 -30.40
C PRO A 122 15.20 -23.35 -29.32
N TYR A 123 16.04 -24.11 -28.62
CA TYR A 123 15.68 -24.83 -27.41
C TYR A 123 16.93 -25.06 -26.55
N TYR A 124 16.72 -25.36 -25.28
CA TYR A 124 17.77 -25.27 -24.27
C TYR A 124 17.75 -26.52 -23.38
N LYS A 125 18.91 -26.85 -22.82
CA LYS A 125 19.04 -27.70 -21.64
C LYS A 125 20.26 -27.24 -20.84
N VAL A 126 20.48 -27.81 -19.65
CA VAL A 126 21.63 -27.46 -18.81
C VAL A 126 22.94 -27.54 -19.63
N GLY A 127 23.66 -26.41 -19.66
CA GLY A 127 24.93 -26.23 -20.34
C GLY A 127 24.89 -26.11 -21.87
N LYS A 128 23.73 -26.19 -22.54
CA LYS A 128 23.65 -26.19 -24.01
C LYS A 128 22.50 -25.39 -24.61
N PHE A 129 22.85 -24.61 -25.63
CA PHE A 129 21.93 -24.03 -26.61
C PHE A 129 21.82 -24.93 -27.84
N TYR A 130 20.62 -24.99 -28.42
CA TYR A 130 20.33 -25.66 -29.68
C TYR A 130 19.46 -24.78 -30.56
N VAL A 131 19.61 -24.91 -31.88
CA VAL A 131 18.66 -24.33 -32.86
C VAL A 131 18.44 -25.32 -34.00
N ASN A 132 17.18 -25.49 -34.40
CA ASN A 132 16.84 -26.07 -35.71
C ASN A 132 16.46 -24.95 -36.69
N PHE A 133 16.80 -25.15 -37.95
CA PHE A 133 16.38 -24.35 -39.09
C PHE A 133 15.39 -25.18 -39.93
N ASN A 134 14.17 -24.67 -40.11
CA ASN A 134 13.09 -25.40 -40.77
C ASN A 134 12.42 -24.57 -41.86
N ASN A 135 11.97 -25.21 -42.93
CA ASN A 135 11.03 -24.61 -43.86
C ASN A 135 9.70 -24.29 -43.14
N LEU A 136 8.85 -23.45 -43.75
CA LEU A 136 7.54 -23.14 -43.16
C LEU A 136 6.61 -24.35 -43.01
N ASP A 137 6.84 -25.43 -43.78
CA ASP A 137 6.12 -26.71 -43.67
C ASP A 137 6.64 -27.63 -42.55
N GLY A 138 7.71 -27.22 -41.85
CA GLY A 138 8.33 -27.97 -40.77
C GLY A 138 9.42 -28.96 -41.19
N THR A 139 9.70 -29.10 -42.50
CA THR A 139 10.87 -29.88 -42.98
C THR A 139 12.19 -29.13 -42.68
N ASN A 140 13.34 -29.79 -42.85
CA ASN A 140 14.64 -29.18 -42.59
C ASN A 140 15.00 -28.14 -43.67
N TYR A 141 15.40 -26.95 -43.24
CA TYR A 141 16.02 -25.93 -44.09
C TYR A 141 17.51 -25.90 -43.77
N SER A 142 18.39 -25.95 -44.77
CA SER A 142 19.84 -25.84 -44.55
C SER A 142 20.32 -24.42 -44.79
N ILE A 143 20.85 -23.76 -43.75
CA ILE A 143 21.64 -22.54 -43.90
C ILE A 143 23.03 -22.85 -44.46
N SER A 144 23.68 -21.84 -45.02
CA SER A 144 25.09 -21.86 -45.44
C SER A 144 25.95 -21.01 -44.49
N ALA A 145 27.23 -21.36 -44.38
CA ALA A 145 28.19 -20.53 -43.64
C ALA A 145 28.18 -19.09 -44.16
N GLY A 146 28.00 -18.14 -43.24
CA GLY A 146 27.83 -16.71 -43.51
C GLY A 146 26.39 -16.20 -43.42
N ASP A 147 25.36 -17.03 -43.63
CA ASP A 147 23.94 -16.60 -43.59
C ASP A 147 23.59 -15.91 -42.27
N ILE A 148 24.16 -16.44 -41.17
CA ILE A 148 24.06 -15.92 -39.81
C ILE A 148 25.47 -15.50 -39.35
N VAL A 149 25.59 -14.34 -38.70
CA VAL A 149 26.87 -13.77 -38.24
C VAL A 149 27.04 -13.95 -36.72
N GLU A 150 26.02 -13.62 -35.94
CA GLU A 150 26.04 -13.72 -34.48
C GLU A 150 24.69 -14.23 -33.98
N VAL A 151 24.71 -15.14 -33.00
CA VAL A 151 23.55 -15.41 -32.14
C VAL A 151 23.81 -14.79 -30.77
N LYS A 152 22.80 -14.10 -30.24
CA LYS A 152 22.81 -13.44 -28.94
C LYS A 152 21.76 -14.07 -28.05
N LEU A 153 22.20 -14.69 -26.95
CA LEU A 153 21.33 -15.12 -25.87
C LEU A 153 21.30 -14.04 -24.79
N ILE A 154 20.11 -13.74 -24.27
CA ILE A 154 19.90 -12.80 -23.19
C ILE A 154 19.17 -13.56 -22.08
N ILE A 155 19.88 -13.82 -20.98
CA ILE A 155 19.30 -14.39 -19.76
C ILE A 155 18.92 -13.21 -18.87
N ILE A 156 17.64 -13.14 -18.50
CA ILE A 156 17.10 -12.11 -17.61
C ILE A 156 16.70 -12.81 -16.32
N GLU A 157 17.41 -12.52 -15.23
CA GLU A 157 17.07 -13.07 -13.91
C GLU A 157 15.64 -12.67 -13.54
N SER A 158 14.84 -13.67 -13.21
CA SER A 158 13.46 -13.48 -12.75
C SER A 158 13.49 -13.28 -11.24
N THR A 159 13.44 -12.03 -10.79
CA THR A 159 13.13 -11.77 -9.38
C THR A 159 11.69 -12.22 -9.12
N GLU A 160 11.48 -13.02 -8.08
CA GLU A 160 10.13 -13.47 -7.70
C GLU A 160 9.28 -12.27 -7.25
N SER A 161 8.62 -11.61 -8.21
CA SER A 161 7.37 -10.91 -7.96
C SER A 161 6.34 -11.95 -7.57
N SER A 162 6.34 -12.30 -6.29
CA SER A 162 5.23 -13.01 -5.66
C SER A 162 3.94 -12.33 -6.11
N THR A 163 3.00 -13.09 -6.66
CA THR A 163 1.72 -12.56 -7.17
C THR A 163 0.76 -12.25 -6.02
N SER A 164 1.30 -11.63 -4.96
CA SER A 164 0.58 -10.95 -3.88
C SER A 164 -0.03 -9.64 -4.41
N SER A 165 -1.03 -9.80 -5.28
CA SER A 165 -1.99 -8.82 -5.81
C SER A 165 -1.89 -7.40 -5.24
N LYS A 166 -0.88 -6.63 -5.67
CA LYS A 166 -0.71 -5.21 -5.30
C LYS A 166 -0.69 -4.93 -3.78
N SER A 167 -0.40 -5.93 -2.95
CA SER A 167 -0.36 -5.82 -1.48
C SER A 167 1.04 -5.51 -0.92
N GLY A 168 1.88 -4.86 -1.73
CA GLY A 168 3.08 -4.14 -1.26
C GLY A 168 2.74 -2.95 -0.35
N LYS A 169 1.46 -2.52 -0.32
CA LYS A 169 0.92 -1.99 0.93
C LYS A 169 0.88 -3.15 1.93
N SER A 170 1.85 -3.17 2.85
CA SER A 170 1.56 -3.66 4.19
C SER A 170 0.25 -3.01 4.60
N ASN A 171 -0.83 -3.81 4.65
CA ASN A 171 -2.13 -3.29 5.05
C ASN A 171 -1.92 -2.71 6.45
N ALA A 172 -2.40 -1.49 6.74
CA ALA A 172 -2.22 -0.88 8.06
C ALA A 172 -2.66 -1.86 9.18
N ARG A 173 -3.70 -2.66 8.88
CA ARG A 173 -4.15 -3.80 9.70
C ARG A 173 -3.07 -4.86 9.98
N SER A 174 -2.23 -5.22 9.01
CA SER A 174 -1.11 -6.15 9.19
C SER A 174 0.03 -5.57 10.02
N GLN A 175 0.34 -4.27 9.85
CA GLN A 175 1.28 -3.55 10.73
C GLN A 175 0.80 -3.54 12.18
N LEU A 176 -0.47 -3.16 12.41
CA LEU A 176 -1.12 -3.15 13.72
C LEU A 176 -1.11 -4.55 14.36
N LEU A 177 -1.52 -5.58 13.63
CA LEU A 177 -1.51 -6.97 14.12
C LEU A 177 -0.10 -7.47 14.46
N ASN A 178 0.92 -7.16 13.65
CA ASN A 178 2.31 -7.51 13.93
C ASN A 178 2.88 -6.74 15.14
N ALA A 179 2.39 -5.53 15.40
CA ALA A 179 2.70 -4.75 16.60
C ALA A 179 1.90 -5.20 17.85
N GLY A 180 1.03 -6.21 17.73
CA GLY A 180 0.20 -6.71 18.83
C GLY A 180 -1.01 -5.81 19.18
N VAL A 181 -1.36 -4.87 18.31
CA VAL A 181 -2.50 -3.96 18.50
C VAL A 181 -3.80 -4.68 18.15
N ASP A 182 -4.81 -4.63 19.03
CA ASP A 182 -6.15 -5.10 18.69
C ASP A 182 -6.80 -4.12 17.71
N VAL A 183 -6.87 -4.53 16.44
CA VAL A 183 -7.47 -3.76 15.35
C VAL A 183 -8.99 -3.57 15.46
N ASN A 184 -9.63 -4.16 16.46
CA ASN A 184 -11.05 -3.94 16.79
C ASN A 184 -11.23 -2.95 17.95
N ASP A 185 -10.16 -2.61 18.68
CA ASP A 185 -10.16 -1.57 19.71
C ASP A 185 -9.67 -0.24 19.11
N TYR A 186 -10.59 0.72 19.03
CA TYR A 186 -10.29 2.06 18.53
C TYR A 186 -9.19 2.75 19.35
N HIS A 187 -9.17 2.58 20.67
CA HIS A 187 -8.18 3.24 21.54
C HIS A 187 -6.79 2.62 21.36
N ALA A 188 -6.68 1.30 21.25
CA ALA A 188 -5.41 0.63 20.96
C ALA A 188 -4.80 1.07 19.62
N VAL A 189 -5.63 1.29 18.60
CA VAL A 189 -5.18 1.84 17.30
C VAL A 189 -4.78 3.31 17.42
N MET A 190 -5.50 4.11 18.20
CA MET A 190 -5.16 5.52 18.46
C MET A 190 -3.83 5.65 19.22
N ASP A 191 -3.61 4.86 20.27
CA ASP A 191 -2.35 4.77 21.02
C ASP A 191 -1.16 4.46 20.10
N TYR A 192 -1.30 3.45 19.24
CA TYR A 192 -0.25 3.04 18.30
C TYR A 192 0.18 4.16 17.34
N TYR A 193 -0.76 5.00 16.90
CA TYR A 193 -0.48 6.14 16.04
C TYR A 193 -0.22 7.46 16.79
N GLY A 194 -0.17 7.44 18.13
CA GLY A 194 0.05 8.64 18.95
C GLY A 194 -1.08 9.68 18.84
N LEU A 195 -2.32 9.22 18.60
CA LEU A 195 -3.50 10.07 18.41
C LEU A 195 -4.21 10.31 19.75
N ASN A 196 -4.37 11.58 20.11
CA ASN A 196 -5.06 12.01 21.32
C ASN A 196 -6.52 11.50 21.35
N HIS A 197 -6.94 10.96 22.49
CA HIS A 197 -8.29 10.46 22.73
C HIS A 197 -8.67 10.57 24.22
#